data_AF-A0A7W1G6T7-F1
#
_entry.id   AF-A0A7W1G6T7-F1
#
_cell.length_a   1.000
_cell.length_b   1.000
_cell.length_c   1.000
_cell.angle_alpha   90.00
_cell.angle_beta   90.00
_cell.angle_gamma   90.00
#
_symmetry.space_group_name_H-M   'P 1'
#
loop_
_entity.id
_entity.type
_entity.pdbx_description
1 polymer ?
#
loop_
_entity_poly.entity_id
_entity_poly.type
_entity_poly.pdbx_seq_one_letter_code
_entity_poly.pdbx_strand_id
1 'polypeptide(L)'
;MAGSSSSKIATLIVLVPLALLAWYLAPMALPVWRWRNMDFREQSKKLNIPEAMLKKEFDMRVRFHPRGDGDPFPFQLISMDPTWLSADEKTHNDEDHLMVRCTLISDRSGNPPSSLFLGSTYKDRYFKTHGWRFPPGAFGLDKRRPVVIYQGDTFDKLSIGDAEVLDTEVNYGAGKWTNDDKDPDDGFAAPH
;
A
#
# COMPACT_ATOMS: atom_id res chain seq x y z
N MET A 1 -33.69 19.67 -46.38
CA MET A 1 -32.47 18.89 -46.05
C MET A 1 -32.78 18.02 -44.85
N ALA A 2 -33.22 16.78 -45.07
CA ALA A 2 -33.55 15.85 -44.00
C ALA A 2 -32.26 15.19 -43.50
N GLY A 3 -31.72 15.67 -42.39
CA GLY A 3 -30.56 15.09 -41.73
C GLY A 3 -30.88 13.73 -41.12
N SER A 4 -30.74 12.68 -41.93
CA SER A 4 -30.49 11.26 -41.62
C SER A 4 -30.65 10.84 -40.15
N SER A 5 -31.83 10.34 -39.77
CA SER A 5 -32.02 9.57 -38.54
C SER A 5 -31.11 8.34 -38.47
N SER A 6 -30.72 7.77 -39.61
CA SER A 6 -29.80 6.64 -39.70
C SER A 6 -28.39 6.98 -39.22
N SER A 7 -27.91 8.21 -39.45
CA SER A 7 -26.62 8.67 -38.94
C SER A 7 -26.63 8.73 -37.40
N LYS A 8 -27.70 9.22 -36.79
CA LYS A 8 -27.82 9.28 -35.32
C LYS A 8 -27.88 7.90 -34.68
N ILE A 9 -28.58 6.95 -35.31
CA ILE A 9 -28.66 5.55 -34.85
C ILE A 9 -27.29 4.87 -34.96
N ALA A 10 -26.58 5.05 -36.07
CA ALA A 10 -25.23 4.51 -36.24
C ALA A 10 -24.25 5.06 -35.17
N THR A 11 -24.31 6.37 -34.87
CA THR A 11 -23.46 6.95 -33.83
C THR A 11 -23.79 6.40 -32.45
N LEU A 12 -25.08 6.18 -32.12
CA LEU A 12 -25.51 5.56 -30.87
C LEU A 12 -25.01 4.11 -30.74
N ILE A 13 -25.09 3.33 -31.81
CA ILE A 13 -24.61 1.93 -31.85
C ILE A 13 -23.10 1.84 -31.58
N VAL A 14 -22.32 2.86 -31.93
CA VAL A 14 -20.87 2.90 -31.65
C VAL A 14 -20.57 3.51 -30.28
N LEU A 15 -21.27 4.57 -29.88
CA LEU A 15 -21.06 5.25 -28.60
C LEU A 15 -21.45 4.38 -27.40
N VAL A 16 -22.52 3.58 -27.49
CA VAL A 16 -22.97 2.76 -26.37
C VAL A 16 -21.95 1.67 -25.99
N PRO A 17 -21.40 0.86 -26.93
CA PRO A 17 -20.31 -0.06 -26.62
C PRO A 17 -19.05 0.64 -26.11
N LEU A 18 -18.70 1.81 -26.65
CA LEU A 18 -17.56 2.59 -26.16
C LEU A 18 -17.77 3.11 -24.73
N ALA A 19 -18.97 3.58 -24.41
CA ALA A 19 -19.33 4.03 -23.07
C ALA A 19 -19.36 2.86 -22.08
N LEU A 20 -19.87 1.69 -22.49
CA LEU A 20 -19.82 0.47 -21.69
C LEU A 20 -18.37 0.02 -21.47
N LEU A 21 -17.55 0.00 -22.51
CA LEU A 21 -16.12 -0.32 -22.40
C LEU A 21 -15.43 0.65 -21.44
N ALA A 22 -15.64 1.96 -21.61
CA ALA A 22 -15.09 2.98 -20.72
C ALA A 22 -15.57 2.80 -19.28
N TRP A 23 -16.83 2.41 -19.05
CA TRP A 23 -17.36 2.12 -17.72
C TRP A 23 -16.68 0.91 -17.07
N TYR A 24 -16.42 -0.15 -17.83
CA TYR A 24 -15.70 -1.34 -17.33
C TYR A 24 -14.20 -1.08 -17.14
N LEU A 25 -13.60 -0.20 -17.94
CA LEU A 25 -12.18 0.18 -17.82
C LEU A 25 -11.94 1.27 -16.75
N ALA A 26 -12.95 2.08 -16.42
CA ALA A 26 -12.82 3.20 -15.48
C ALA A 26 -12.26 2.78 -14.09
N PRO A 27 -12.68 1.66 -13.48
CA PRO A 27 -12.10 1.19 -12.22
C PRO A 27 -10.60 0.85 -12.27
N MET A 28 -10.04 0.61 -13.47
CA MET A 28 -8.60 0.34 -13.62
C MET A 28 -7.76 1.61 -13.66
N ALA A 29 -8.35 2.73 -14.07
CA ALA A 29 -7.65 4.01 -14.21
C ALA A 29 -7.96 5.00 -13.07
N LEU A 30 -9.15 4.91 -12.48
CA LEU A 30 -9.59 5.82 -11.43
C LEU A 30 -9.24 5.28 -10.05
N PRO A 31 -8.80 6.13 -9.10
CA PRO A 31 -8.55 5.73 -7.73
C PRO A 31 -9.86 5.62 -6.94
N VAL A 32 -10.75 4.73 -7.39
CA VAL A 32 -12.13 4.61 -6.90
C VAL A 32 -12.15 4.29 -5.41
N TRP A 33 -11.25 3.42 -4.95
CA TRP A 33 -11.19 3.05 -3.55
C TRP A 33 -10.82 4.25 -2.67
N ARG A 34 -9.81 5.03 -3.06
CA ARG A 34 -9.42 6.27 -2.38
C ARG A 34 -10.59 7.22 -2.23
N TRP A 35 -11.33 7.50 -3.31
CA TRP A 35 -12.46 8.42 -3.25
C TRP A 35 -13.62 7.93 -2.37
N ARG A 36 -13.80 6.62 -2.25
CA ARG A 36 -14.88 6.03 -1.46
C ARG A 36 -14.53 5.86 0.02
N ASN A 37 -13.26 5.66 0.36
CA ASN A 37 -12.84 5.21 1.69
C ASN A 37 -11.84 6.14 2.38
N MET A 38 -11.02 6.90 1.65
CA MET A 38 -10.01 7.78 2.24
C MET A 38 -10.58 9.13 2.66
N ASP A 39 -11.45 9.14 3.68
CA ASP A 39 -11.83 10.35 4.40
C ASP A 39 -10.89 10.58 5.59
N PHE A 40 -9.85 11.38 5.37
CA PHE A 40 -8.86 11.73 6.41
C PHE A 40 -9.49 12.41 7.63
N ARG A 41 -10.57 13.16 7.44
CA ARG A 41 -11.24 13.89 8.52
C ARG A 41 -12.02 12.93 9.41
N GLU A 42 -12.69 11.95 8.80
CA GLU A 42 -13.37 10.89 9.55
C GLU A 42 -12.36 10.01 10.30
N GLN A 43 -11.26 9.62 9.63
CA GLN A 43 -10.20 8.83 10.28
C GLN A 43 -9.53 9.60 11.42
N SER A 44 -9.25 10.89 11.24
CA SER A 44 -8.70 11.76 12.29
C SER A 44 -9.55 11.75 13.56
N LYS A 45 -10.88 11.81 13.42
CA LYS A 45 -11.81 11.72 14.55
C LYS A 45 -11.84 10.34 15.19
N LYS A 46 -11.86 9.27 14.39
CA LYS A 46 -11.91 7.88 14.89
C LYS A 46 -10.65 7.49 15.64
N LEU A 47 -9.50 7.90 15.13
CA LEU A 47 -8.19 7.52 15.64
C LEU A 47 -7.64 8.53 16.67
N ASN A 48 -8.31 9.67 16.84
CA ASN A 48 -7.87 10.78 17.70
C ASN A 48 -6.46 11.31 17.33
N ILE A 49 -6.18 11.38 16.03
CA ILE A 49 -4.90 11.85 15.47
C ILE A 49 -5.15 13.12 14.64
N PRO A 50 -4.24 14.12 14.64
CA PRO A 50 -4.38 15.30 13.80
C PRO A 50 -4.52 14.95 12.30
N GLU A 51 -5.52 15.53 11.63
CA GLU A 51 -5.75 15.32 10.20
C GLU A 51 -4.51 15.69 9.35
N ALA A 52 -3.77 16.72 9.78
CA ALA A 52 -2.54 17.13 9.12
C ALA A 52 -1.47 16.02 9.09
N MET A 53 -1.42 15.18 10.12
CA MET A 53 -0.51 14.04 10.17
C MET A 53 -0.95 12.93 9.20
N LEU A 54 -2.24 12.60 9.17
CA LEU A 54 -2.76 11.56 8.28
C LEU A 54 -2.62 11.91 6.79
N LYS A 55 -2.53 13.20 6.47
CA LYS A 55 -2.30 13.69 5.11
C LYS A 55 -0.84 13.71 4.69
N LYS A 56 0.11 13.49 5.61
CA LYS A 56 1.53 13.43 5.26
C LYS A 56 1.76 12.23 4.33
N GLU A 57 2.46 12.51 3.25
CA GLU A 57 2.88 11.52 2.28
C GLU A 57 4.32 11.10 2.60
N PHE A 58 4.62 9.85 2.28
CA PHE A 58 5.87 9.18 2.63
C PHE A 58 6.42 8.43 1.42
N ASP A 59 7.72 8.60 1.19
CA ASP A 59 8.50 7.70 0.35
C ASP A 59 8.91 6.49 1.19
N MET A 60 8.41 5.32 0.82
CA MET A 60 8.52 4.11 1.61
C MET A 60 9.28 3.02 0.86
N ARG A 61 10.11 2.27 1.59
CA ARG A 61 10.69 1.02 1.11
C ARG A 61 10.05 -0.13 1.88
N VAL A 62 9.50 -1.08 1.14
CA VAL A 62 8.82 -2.25 1.71
C VAL A 62 9.43 -3.54 1.18
N ARG A 63 9.39 -4.58 2.01
CA ARG A 63 9.83 -5.92 1.65
C ARG A 63 8.71 -6.92 1.81
N PHE A 64 8.62 -7.86 0.88
CA PHE A 64 7.78 -9.04 0.99
C PHE A 64 8.52 -10.16 1.73
N HIS A 65 8.05 -10.50 2.93
CA HIS A 65 8.63 -11.53 3.80
C HIS A 65 7.56 -12.22 4.67
N PRO A 66 6.76 -13.12 4.08
CA PRO A 66 5.76 -13.89 4.82
C PRO A 66 6.43 -14.86 5.79
N ARG A 67 5.79 -15.10 6.95
CA ARG A 67 6.19 -16.11 7.95
C ARG A 67 5.82 -17.54 7.56
N GLY A 68 4.91 -17.67 6.61
CA GLY A 68 4.40 -18.94 6.10
C GLY A 68 3.17 -18.71 5.23
N ASP A 69 2.56 -19.81 4.81
CA ASP A 69 1.33 -19.75 4.02
C ASP A 69 0.20 -19.12 4.85
N GLY A 70 -0.51 -18.17 4.24
CA GLY A 70 -1.62 -17.48 4.89
C GLY A 70 -1.23 -16.39 5.91
N ASP A 71 0.02 -15.91 5.89
CA ASP A 71 0.42 -14.77 6.72
C ASP A 71 -0.47 -13.54 6.42
N PRO A 72 -1.21 -13.01 7.41
CA PRO A 72 -2.07 -11.84 7.20
C PRO A 72 -1.27 -10.56 6.91
N PHE A 73 0.01 -10.51 7.31
CA PHE A 73 0.88 -9.35 7.14
C PHE A 73 2.20 -9.73 6.48
N PRO A 74 2.19 -10.11 5.19
CA PRO A 74 3.37 -10.59 4.51
C PRO A 74 4.33 -9.47 4.09
N PHE A 75 3.90 -8.20 4.18
CA PHE A 75 4.72 -7.04 3.87
C PHE A 75 5.29 -6.40 5.13
N GLN A 76 6.56 -6.00 5.05
CA GLN A 76 7.29 -5.30 6.09
C GLN A 76 7.71 -3.92 5.55
N LEU A 77 7.41 -2.88 6.31
CA LEU A 77 7.93 -1.54 6.10
C LEU A 77 9.36 -1.50 6.65
N ILE A 78 10.32 -1.18 5.77
CA ILE A 78 11.73 -1.05 6.14
C ILE A 78 12.00 0.41 6.49
N SER A 79 11.82 1.32 5.55
CA SER A 79 12.11 2.73 5.79
C SER A 79 11.03 3.62 5.21
N MET A 80 10.93 4.82 5.78
CA MET A 80 10.07 5.88 5.29
C MET A 80 10.75 7.24 5.44
N ASP A 81 10.56 8.11 4.46
CA ASP A 81 10.96 9.50 4.47
C ASP A 81 9.74 10.38 4.16
N PRO A 82 9.35 11.33 5.04
CA PRO A 82 9.91 11.63 6.36
C PRO A 82 9.73 10.48 7.37
N THR A 83 10.56 10.39 8.41
CA THR A 83 10.42 9.33 9.42
C THR A 83 9.10 9.44 10.18
N TRP A 84 8.57 8.33 10.68
CA TRP A 84 7.31 8.35 11.44
C TRP A 84 7.36 9.27 12.66
N LEU A 85 8.49 9.26 13.38
CA LEU A 85 8.73 10.14 14.52
C LEU A 85 8.65 11.63 14.13
N SER A 86 9.19 12.00 12.97
CA SER A 86 9.06 13.37 12.46
C SER A 86 7.65 13.70 11.96
N ALA A 87 6.85 12.68 11.64
CA ALA A 87 5.46 12.85 11.28
C ALA A 87 4.57 13.05 12.52
N ASP A 88 4.85 12.30 13.59
CA ASP A 88 4.09 12.22 14.84
C ASP A 88 4.96 12.58 16.06
N GLU A 89 5.01 13.87 16.39
CA GLU A 89 5.81 14.38 17.52
C GLU A 89 5.34 13.83 18.89
N LYS A 90 4.17 13.19 18.98
CA LYS A 90 3.58 12.72 20.25
C LYS A 90 3.93 11.28 20.59
N THR A 91 4.12 10.44 19.58
CA THR A 91 4.33 9.00 19.77
C THR A 91 5.81 8.72 19.57
N HIS A 92 6.59 8.86 20.66
CA HIS A 92 8.05 8.66 20.71
C HIS A 92 8.50 7.20 20.50
N ASN A 93 7.88 6.47 19.57
CA ASN A 93 8.33 5.15 19.18
C ASN A 93 9.38 5.33 18.09
N ASP A 94 10.65 5.26 18.49
CA ASP A 94 11.77 5.25 17.56
C ASP A 94 11.77 3.88 16.85
N GLU A 95 11.18 3.84 15.65
CA GLU A 95 11.18 2.67 14.76
C GLU A 95 12.51 2.57 13.96
N ASP A 96 13.57 3.19 14.48
CA ASP A 96 14.88 3.14 13.84
C ASP A 96 15.39 1.70 13.77
N HIS A 97 15.81 1.29 12.57
CA HIS A 97 16.24 -0.08 12.27
C HIS A 97 15.23 -1.18 12.68
N LEU A 98 13.94 -0.88 12.71
CA LEU A 98 12.85 -1.83 12.97
C LEU A 98 12.04 -2.09 11.69
N MET A 99 11.96 -3.36 11.27
CA MET A 99 11.09 -3.78 10.17
C MET A 99 9.69 -4.05 10.71
N VAL A 100 8.77 -3.15 10.40
CA VAL A 100 7.39 -3.17 10.92
C VAL A 100 6.47 -3.88 9.93
N ARG A 101 5.77 -4.94 10.37
CA ARG A 101 4.75 -5.59 9.55
C ARG A 101 3.57 -4.65 9.33
N CYS A 102 3.04 -4.61 8.11
CA CYS A 102 1.95 -3.70 7.77
C CYS A 102 0.92 -4.35 6.85
N THR A 103 -0.30 -3.79 6.90
CA THR A 103 -1.32 -4.04 5.88
C THR A 103 -1.04 -3.08 4.72
N LEU A 104 -0.52 -3.61 3.61
CA LEU A 104 -0.21 -2.81 2.42
C LEU A 104 -1.35 -2.90 1.41
N ILE A 105 -1.96 -1.77 1.05
CA ILE A 105 -3.09 -1.70 0.10
C ILE A 105 -2.94 -0.59 -0.93
N SER A 106 -3.48 -0.79 -2.13
CA SER A 106 -3.49 0.23 -3.18
C SER A 106 -4.58 1.27 -2.94
N ASP A 107 -4.27 2.55 -3.17
CA ASP A 107 -5.26 3.63 -3.19
C ASP A 107 -6.29 3.47 -4.33
N ARG A 108 -5.96 2.72 -5.37
CA ARG A 108 -6.85 2.49 -6.52
C ARG A 108 -7.90 1.43 -6.25
N SER A 109 -7.43 0.25 -5.82
CA SER A 109 -8.27 -0.94 -5.69
C SER A 109 -8.65 -1.28 -4.25
N GLY A 110 -7.92 -0.77 -3.26
CA GLY A 110 -8.05 -1.19 -1.86
C GLY A 110 -7.52 -2.59 -1.58
N ASN A 111 -6.89 -3.23 -2.56
CA ASN A 111 -6.37 -4.59 -2.45
C ASN A 111 -4.85 -4.57 -2.23
N PRO A 112 -4.29 -5.64 -1.64
CA PRO A 112 -2.85 -5.81 -1.55
C PRO A 112 -2.21 -5.94 -2.94
N PRO A 113 -0.88 -5.67 -3.07
CA PRO A 113 -0.16 -5.89 -4.31
C PRO A 113 -0.37 -7.33 -4.83
N SER A 114 -0.54 -7.46 -6.15
CA SER A 114 -0.74 -8.77 -6.76
C SER A 114 0.48 -9.66 -6.56
N SER A 115 0.24 -10.93 -6.22
CA SER A 115 1.29 -11.94 -6.10
C SER A 115 2.06 -12.18 -7.41
N LEU A 116 1.52 -11.77 -8.56
CA LEU A 116 2.21 -11.83 -9.85
C LEU A 116 3.47 -10.95 -9.90
N PHE A 117 3.53 -9.89 -9.09
CA PHE A 117 4.71 -9.03 -8.99
C PHE A 117 5.78 -9.62 -8.08
N LEU A 118 5.46 -10.65 -7.29
CA LEU A 118 6.41 -11.33 -6.41
C LEU A 118 7.22 -12.32 -7.23
N GLY A 119 8.46 -11.95 -7.55
CA GLY A 119 9.38 -12.87 -8.23
C GLY A 119 9.91 -13.94 -7.28
N SER A 120 10.63 -14.91 -7.85
CA SER A 120 11.16 -16.05 -7.10
C SER A 120 12.45 -15.72 -6.34
N THR A 121 13.15 -14.64 -6.72
CA THR A 121 14.44 -14.28 -6.13
C THR A 121 14.30 -13.33 -4.94
N TYR A 122 15.32 -13.23 -4.08
CA TYR A 122 15.31 -12.28 -2.97
C TYR A 122 15.24 -10.82 -3.45
N LYS A 123 15.82 -10.53 -4.63
CA LYS A 123 15.86 -9.18 -5.22
C LYS A 123 14.46 -8.70 -5.63
N ASP A 124 13.59 -9.62 -6.02
CA ASP A 124 12.20 -9.33 -6.39
C ASP A 124 11.26 -9.06 -5.20
N ARG A 125 11.78 -9.12 -3.97
CA ARG A 125 10.99 -8.95 -2.75
C ARG A 125 11.02 -7.53 -2.22
N TYR A 126 11.80 -6.63 -2.83
CA TYR A 126 11.95 -5.26 -2.37
C TYR A 126 11.28 -4.28 -3.32
N PHE A 127 10.53 -3.35 -2.75
CA PHE A 127 9.72 -2.39 -3.48
C PHE A 127 9.92 -0.99 -2.90
N LYS A 128 9.85 0.01 -3.79
CA LYS A 128 9.69 1.41 -3.45
C LYS A 128 8.26 1.81 -3.73
N THR A 129 7.75 2.73 -2.93
CA THR A 129 6.41 3.25 -3.11
C THR A 129 6.26 4.61 -2.47
N HIS A 130 5.28 5.38 -2.93
CA HIS A 130 4.86 6.62 -2.31
C HIS A 130 3.43 6.47 -1.78
N GLY A 131 3.11 7.08 -0.65
CA GLY A 131 1.76 7.00 -0.11
C GLY A 131 1.61 7.47 1.33
N TRP A 132 0.62 6.91 2.03
CA TRP A 132 0.26 7.31 3.38
C TRP A 132 0.42 6.14 4.35
N ARG A 133 0.89 6.45 5.55
CA ARG A 133 0.91 5.52 6.67
C ARG A 133 -0.15 5.93 7.69
N PHE A 134 -0.91 4.95 8.15
CA PHE A 134 -1.94 5.12 9.17
C PHE A 134 -1.64 4.20 10.35
N PRO A 135 -2.08 4.58 11.56
CA PRO A 135 -2.01 3.68 12.72
C PRO A 135 -2.89 2.43 12.50
N PRO A 136 -2.71 1.41 13.34
CA PRO A 136 -3.56 0.23 13.31
C PRO A 136 -5.05 0.56 13.47
N GLY A 137 -5.92 -0.21 12.81
CA GLY A 137 -7.37 -0.05 12.87
C GLY A 137 -7.96 1.01 11.94
N ALA A 138 -7.12 1.72 11.18
CA ALA A 138 -7.58 2.68 10.17
C ALA A 138 -8.46 1.99 9.10
N PHE A 139 -9.47 2.70 8.62
CA PHE A 139 -10.41 2.21 7.59
C PHE A 139 -11.15 0.90 7.94
N GLY A 140 -11.20 0.52 9.21
CA GLY A 140 -11.81 -0.74 9.65
C GLY A 140 -10.96 -1.97 9.33
N LEU A 141 -9.70 -1.77 8.97
CA LEU A 141 -8.72 -2.83 8.80
C LEU A 141 -8.19 -3.32 10.16
N ASP A 142 -7.27 -4.27 10.12
CA ASP A 142 -6.75 -4.91 11.32
C ASP A 142 -6.19 -3.88 12.33
N LYS A 143 -6.48 -4.09 13.61
CA LYS A 143 -6.11 -3.20 14.73
C LYS A 143 -4.72 -3.47 15.30
N ARG A 144 -4.01 -4.48 14.82
CA ARG A 144 -2.71 -4.93 15.34
C ARG A 144 -1.55 -4.25 14.63
N ARG A 145 -1.64 -4.08 13.31
CA ARG A 145 -0.53 -3.59 12.47
C ARG A 145 -0.91 -2.30 11.74
N PRO A 146 0.07 -1.41 11.47
CA PRO A 146 -0.17 -0.20 10.70
C PRO A 146 -0.70 -0.51 9.31
N VAL A 147 -1.48 0.43 8.78
CA VAL A 147 -2.00 0.37 7.41
C VAL A 147 -1.18 1.30 6.54
N VAL A 148 -0.61 0.76 5.47
CA VAL A 148 0.10 1.52 4.46
C VAL A 148 -0.74 1.53 3.19
N ILE A 149 -1.07 2.73 2.73
CA ILE A 149 -1.83 2.94 1.51
C ILE A 149 -0.88 3.53 0.49
N TYR A 150 -0.55 2.76 -0.55
CA TYR A 150 0.32 3.24 -1.61
C TYR A 150 -0.45 3.84 -2.78
N GLN A 151 0.14 4.84 -3.42
CA GLN A 151 -0.33 5.37 -4.69
C GLN A 151 -0.04 4.35 -5.80
N GLY A 152 -1.09 3.86 -6.47
CA GLY A 152 -1.03 2.68 -7.33
C GLY A 152 -0.03 2.73 -8.50
N ASP A 153 0.38 3.91 -8.94
CA ASP A 153 1.40 4.15 -9.98
C ASP A 153 2.84 4.26 -9.46
N THR A 154 3.03 4.38 -8.15
CA THR A 154 4.35 4.57 -7.54
C THR A 154 4.95 3.27 -7.00
N PHE A 155 4.14 2.21 -6.90
CA PHE A 155 4.57 0.92 -6.40
C PHE A 155 5.38 0.18 -7.47
N ASP A 156 6.69 0.13 -7.26
CA ASP A 156 7.64 -0.43 -8.21
C ASP A 156 8.72 -1.25 -7.50
N LYS A 157 9.29 -2.21 -8.22
CA LYS A 157 10.42 -2.99 -7.70
C LYS A 157 11.65 -2.09 -7.56
N LEU A 158 12.45 -2.37 -6.54
CA LEU A 158 13.78 -1.77 -6.49
C LEU A 158 14.66 -2.32 -7.61
N SER A 159 15.62 -1.52 -8.04
CA SER A 159 16.64 -2.01 -8.98
C SER A 159 17.46 -3.12 -8.33
N ILE A 160 18.06 -3.99 -9.14
CA ILE A 160 18.86 -5.14 -8.68
C ILE A 160 19.97 -4.70 -7.70
N GLY A 161 20.62 -3.56 -7.97
CA GLY A 161 21.68 -3.03 -7.12
C GLY A 161 21.13 -2.49 -5.80
N ASP A 162 20.05 -1.71 -5.85
CA ASP A 162 19.43 -1.16 -4.64
C ASP A 162 18.86 -2.26 -3.73
N ALA A 163 18.26 -3.29 -4.33
CA ALA A 163 17.77 -4.45 -3.59
C ALA A 163 18.90 -5.23 -2.91
N GLU A 164 20.08 -5.32 -3.54
CA GLU A 164 21.25 -6.00 -2.96
C GLU A 164 21.87 -5.20 -1.81
N VAL A 165 21.97 -3.88 -1.96
CA VAL A 165 22.39 -2.97 -0.87
C VAL A 165 21.43 -3.10 0.31
N LEU A 166 20.12 -3.01 0.04
CA LEU A 166 19.11 -3.06 1.09
C LEU A 166 19.04 -4.43 1.78
N ASP A 167 19.18 -5.53 1.03
CA ASP A 167 19.28 -6.88 1.62
C ASP A 167 20.52 -7.02 2.50
N THR A 168 21.65 -6.44 2.07
CA THR A 168 22.88 -6.42 2.86
C THR A 168 22.71 -5.63 4.15
N GLU A 169 22.08 -4.46 4.09
CA GLU A 169 21.79 -3.63 5.26
C GLU A 169 20.86 -4.36 6.24
N VAL A 170 19.78 -4.96 5.74
CA VAL A 170 18.78 -5.65 6.56
C VAL A 170 19.37 -6.89 7.23
N ASN A 171 20.10 -7.74 6.51
CA ASN A 171 20.54 -9.03 7.02
C ASN A 171 21.93 -9.01 7.66
N TYR A 172 22.83 -8.12 7.20
CA TYR A 172 24.26 -8.13 7.55
C TYR A 172 24.79 -6.78 8.06
N GLY A 173 23.96 -5.73 8.11
CA GLY A 173 24.36 -4.41 8.61
C GLY A 173 24.77 -4.41 10.08
N ALA A 174 25.66 -3.47 10.44
CA ALA A 174 26.20 -3.33 11.80
C ALA A 174 25.13 -3.02 12.86
N GLY A 175 23.95 -2.54 12.45
CA GLY A 175 22.79 -2.25 13.29
C GLY A 175 21.62 -3.23 13.07
N LYS A 176 21.90 -4.50 12.69
CA LYS A 176 20.93 -5.58 12.36
C LYS A 176 19.47 -5.19 12.53
N TRP A 177 18.80 -4.97 11.41
CA TRP A 177 17.39 -4.65 11.39
C TRP A 177 16.61 -5.75 12.12
N THR A 178 15.81 -5.33 13.09
CA THR A 178 15.01 -6.28 13.87
C THR A 178 13.65 -6.46 13.22
N ASN A 179 13.19 -7.70 13.06
CA ASN A 179 11.79 -7.94 12.72
C ASN A 179 10.93 -7.67 13.95
N ASP A 180 9.81 -6.97 13.76
CA ASP A 180 8.73 -6.82 14.75
C ASP A 180 7.90 -8.12 14.95
N ASP A 181 8.50 -9.28 14.67
CA ASP A 181 7.88 -10.61 14.76
C ASP A 181 7.69 -11.09 16.21
N LYS A 182 8.18 -10.33 17.19
CA LYS A 182 8.16 -10.72 18.61
C LYS A 182 6.81 -10.52 19.29
N ASP A 183 5.82 -9.97 18.60
CA ASP A 183 4.47 -9.80 19.14
C ASP A 183 3.57 -10.98 18.68
N PRO A 184 3.28 -11.96 19.56
CA PRO A 184 2.58 -13.20 19.22
C PRO A 184 1.08 -13.04 18.93
N ASP A 185 0.54 -11.81 19.02
CA ASP A 185 -0.90 -11.56 19.00
C ASP A 185 -1.40 -10.95 17.68
N ASP A 186 -0.75 -11.26 16.55
CA ASP A 186 -1.16 -10.78 15.22
C ASP A 186 -2.00 -11.78 14.41
N GLY A 187 -2.41 -12.88 15.04
CA GLY A 187 -3.35 -13.85 14.45
C GLY A 187 -2.72 -14.86 13.49
N PHE A 188 -1.40 -14.82 13.29
CA PHE A 188 -0.70 -15.87 12.57
C PHE A 188 -0.43 -17.06 13.49
N ALA A 189 -1.02 -18.20 13.16
CA ALA A 189 -0.62 -19.49 13.71
C ALA A 189 0.26 -20.19 12.66
N ALA A 190 1.52 -20.44 12.98
CA ALA A 190 2.40 -21.17 12.09
C ALA A 190 1.80 -22.56 11.79
N PRO A 191 1.79 -23.02 10.53
CA PRO A 191 1.36 -24.38 10.23
C PRO A 191 2.27 -25.37 10.96
N HIS A 192 1.64 -26.30 11.70
CA HIS A 192 2.30 -27.39 12.44
C HIS A 192 2.96 -28.40 11.50
#